data_AF-A0A2K6GGX2-F1
#
_entry.id   AF-A0A2K6GGX2-F1
#
_cell.length_a   1.000
_cell.length_b   1.000
_cell.length_c   1.000
_cell.angle_alpha   90.00
_cell.angle_beta   90.00
_cell.angle_gamma   90.00
#
_symmetry.space_group_name_H-M   'P 1'
#
loop_
_entity.id
_entity.type
_entity.pdbx_description
1 polymer ?
#
loop_
_entity_poly.entity_id
_entity_poly.type
_entity_poly.pdbx_seq_one_letter_code
_entity_poly.pdbx_strand_id
1 'polypeptide(L)'
;VASFLAVFGACGTFPGNRFRYSVKMGDRSIHEKNTSLVVPVKNVIVHPQFATFTTVENDLAILKLLYSVNFTSNIQPICIPRETFQVEAGTKFWGPHGL
;
A
#
# COMPACT_ATOMS: atom_id res chain seq x y z
N VAL A 1 13.24 -0.18 8.54
CA VAL A 1 11.96 -0.92 8.51
C VAL A 1 11.19 -0.49 7.27
N ALA A 2 10.81 -1.43 6.40
CA ALA A 2 9.97 -1.10 5.25
C ALA A 2 8.51 -1.04 5.72
N SER A 3 7.92 0.13 5.61
CA SER A 3 6.51 0.38 5.92
C SER A 3 5.81 0.70 4.62
N PHE A 4 4.72 -0.01 4.33
CA PHE A 4 3.93 0.23 3.13
C PHE A 4 2.70 1.03 3.53
N LEU A 5 2.47 2.13 2.81
CA LEU A 5 1.20 2.83 2.84
C LEU A 5 0.26 2.07 1.92
N ALA A 6 -0.85 1.61 2.48
CA ALA A 6 -1.94 1.07 1.68
C ALA A 6 -3.17 1.94 1.94
N VAL A 7 -3.81 2.35 0.84
CA VAL A 7 -5.12 3.00 0.82
C VAL A 7 -6.14 1.87 0.75
N PHE A 8 -7.09 1.84 1.70
CA PHE A 8 -8.02 0.74 1.87
C PHE A 8 -9.43 1.21 1.57
N GLY A 9 -9.80 1.13 0.29
CA GLY A 9 -11.18 1.38 -0.13
C GLY A 9 -12.18 0.63 0.76
N ALA A 10 -13.17 1.36 1.25
CA ALA A 10 -14.12 1.00 2.32
C ALA A 10 -15.00 -0.26 2.10
N CYS A 11 -14.65 -1.14 1.16
CA CYS A 11 -15.33 -2.42 0.99
C CYS A 11 -14.69 -3.49 1.89
N GLY A 12 -14.93 -3.36 3.19
CA GLY A 12 -14.55 -4.36 4.18
C GLY A 12 -14.14 -3.70 5.49
N THR A 13 -15.04 -3.69 6.46
CA THR A 13 -14.67 -3.57 7.87
C THR A 13 -13.51 -4.53 8.12
N PHE A 14 -12.33 -4.05 8.55
CA PHE A 14 -11.23 -4.94 8.95
C PHE A 14 -11.75 -5.84 10.08
N PRO A 15 -12.12 -7.10 9.83
CA PRO A 15 -12.58 -7.96 10.89
C PRO A 15 -11.32 -8.39 11.61
N GLY A 16 -11.20 -8.02 12.88
CA GLY A 16 -10.03 -8.28 13.70
C GLY A 16 -9.43 -9.67 13.43
N ASN A 17 -8.12 -9.69 13.18
CA ASN A 17 -7.23 -10.86 13.10
C ASN A 17 -7.62 -12.07 12.22
N ARG A 18 -8.77 -12.10 11.52
CA ARG A 18 -9.21 -13.30 10.80
C ARG A 18 -8.64 -13.45 9.39
N PHE A 19 -8.07 -12.40 8.81
CA PHE A 19 -7.48 -12.46 7.47
C PHE A 19 -5.96 -12.33 7.52
N ARG A 20 -5.26 -13.30 6.92
CA ARG A 20 -3.80 -13.29 6.74
C ARG A 20 -3.47 -12.56 5.44
N TYR A 21 -3.04 -11.32 5.54
CA TYR A 21 -2.60 -10.53 4.39
C TYR A 21 -1.13 -10.83 4.06
N SER A 22 -0.80 -10.77 2.77
CA SER A 22 0.58 -10.83 2.26
C SER A 22 0.78 -9.73 1.22
N VAL A 23 1.96 -9.13 1.19
CA VAL A 23 2.32 -8.09 0.22
C VAL A 23 3.27 -8.70 -0.80
N LYS A 24 2.94 -8.56 -2.09
CA LYS A 24 3.80 -8.94 -3.22
C LYS A 24 4.55 -7.69 -3.72
N MET A 25 5.86 -7.80 -3.91
CA MET A 25 6.74 -6.69 -4.30
C MET A 25 7.74 -7.13 -5.37
N GLY A 26 8.27 -6.18 -6.15
CA GLY A 26 9.35 -6.44 -7.11
C GLY A 26 8.90 -7.13 -8.39
N ASP A 27 7.59 -7.24 -8.61
CA ASP A 27 7.02 -7.80 -9.82
C ASP A 27 7.08 -6.78 -10.96
N ARG A 28 7.36 -7.25 -12.18
CA ARG A 28 7.43 -6.43 -13.41
C ARG A 28 6.48 -6.93 -14.50
N SER A 29 5.90 -8.11 -14.35
CA SER A 29 5.00 -8.69 -15.34
C SER A 29 3.96 -9.55 -14.65
N ILE A 30 2.69 -9.28 -14.93
CA ILE A 30 1.56 -10.07 -14.42
C ILE A 30 1.63 -11.55 -14.85
N HIS A 31 2.43 -11.89 -15.85
CA HIS A 31 2.56 -13.24 -16.40
C HIS A 31 3.86 -13.96 -15.99
N GLU A 32 4.87 -13.25 -15.48
CA GLU A 32 6.19 -13.81 -15.23
C GLU A 32 6.38 -14.16 -13.75
N LYS A 33 6.54 -15.44 -13.44
CA LYS A 33 6.33 -15.97 -12.08
C LYS A 33 7.47 -15.76 -11.07
N ASN A 34 8.64 -15.24 -11.47
CA ASN A 34 9.88 -15.50 -10.71
C ASN A 34 10.61 -14.28 -10.12
N THR A 35 10.17 -13.04 -10.34
CA THR A 35 10.91 -11.86 -9.82
C THR A 35 10.30 -11.25 -8.56
N SER A 36 9.11 -11.71 -8.17
CA SER A 36 8.36 -11.11 -7.07
C SER A 36 8.63 -11.75 -5.71
N LEU A 37 8.78 -10.92 -4.68
CA LEU A 37 8.84 -11.33 -3.29
C LEU A 37 7.46 -11.21 -2.65
N VAL A 38 7.01 -12.25 -1.96
CA VAL A 38 5.75 -12.23 -1.18
C VAL A 38 6.08 -12.32 0.30
N VAL A 39 5.64 -11.32 1.08
CA VAL A 39 5.90 -11.25 2.53
C VAL A 39 4.59 -11.16 3.31
N PRO A 40 4.38 -12.04 4.31
CA PRO A 40 3.22 -11.93 5.19
C PRO A 40 3.20 -10.62 5.99
N VAL A 41 2.02 -10.11 6.27
CA VAL A 41 1.81 -8.97 7.14
C VAL A 41 1.75 -9.46 8.60
N LYS A 42 2.55 -8.82 9.46
CA LYS A 42 2.53 -9.05 10.91
C LYS A 42 1.43 -8.26 11.59
N ASN A 43 1.24 -7.00 11.20
CA ASN A 43 0.25 -6.14 11.80
C ASN A 43 -0.28 -5.10 10.80
N VAL A 44 -1.55 -4.74 10.97
CA VAL A 44 -2.22 -3.67 10.25
C VAL A 44 -2.54 -2.57 11.25
N ILE A 45 -2.06 -1.36 10.99
CA ILE A 45 -2.29 -0.19 11.84
C ILE A 45 -3.16 0.78 11.05
N VAL A 46 -4.46 0.77 11.31
CA VAL A 46 -5.44 1.66 10.68
C VAL A 46 -5.35 3.05 11.30
N HIS A 47 -5.57 4.09 10.51
CA HIS A 47 -5.62 5.46 11.02
C HIS A 47 -6.67 5.56 12.15
N PRO A 48 -6.33 6.15 13.31
CA PRO A 48 -7.23 6.17 14.48
C PRO A 48 -8.52 6.95 14.25
N GLN A 49 -8.52 7.87 13.28
CA GLN A 49 -9.68 8.67 12.87
C GLN A 49 -10.30 8.19 11.55
N PHE A 50 -10.05 6.95 11.14
CA PHE A 50 -10.73 6.37 9.98
C PHE A 50 -12.24 6.33 10.22
N ALA A 51 -13.00 6.90 9.30
CA ALA A 51 -14.46 6.96 9.38
C ALA A 51 -15.09 6.66 8.02
N THR A 52 -16.22 5.94 8.04
CA THR A 52 -16.98 5.55 6.83
C THR A 52 -18.48 5.81 6.97
N PHE A 53 -18.91 6.55 7.99
CA PHE A 53 -20.33 6.68 8.35
C PHE A 53 -21.11 7.59 7.37
N THR A 54 -20.50 8.68 6.92
CA THR A 54 -21.12 9.68 6.02
C THR A 54 -20.23 9.97 4.82
N THR A 55 -18.94 10.11 5.08
CA THR A 55 -17.86 10.31 4.12
C THR A 55 -16.75 9.31 4.46
N VAL A 56 -16.00 8.89 3.45
CA VAL A 56 -14.76 8.12 3.69
C VAL A 56 -13.69 9.13 4.07
N GLU A 57 -13.28 9.11 5.34
CA GLU A 57 -12.28 10.02 5.89
C GLU A 57 -11.10 9.25 6.45
N ASN A 58 -9.91 9.80 6.26
CA ASN A 58 -8.65 9.22 6.73
C ASN A 58 -8.46 7.75 6.31
N ASP A 59 -8.76 7.47 5.04
CA ASP A 59 -8.55 6.16 4.42
C ASP A 59 -7.06 5.86 4.24
N LEU A 60 -6.43 5.48 5.35
CA LEU A 60 -5.01 5.21 5.44
C LEU A 60 -4.75 4.11 6.46
N ALA A 61 -3.90 3.14 6.11
CA ALA A 61 -3.32 2.25 7.09
C ALA A 61 -1.86 1.91 6.76
N ILE A 62 -1.11 1.57 7.81
CA ILE A 62 0.28 1.14 7.72
C ILE A 62 0.33 -0.37 7.88
N LEU A 63 0.99 -1.04 6.94
CA LEU A 63 1.26 -2.47 7.00
C LEU A 63 2.67 -2.74 7.53
N LYS A 64 2.75 -3.44 8.66
CA LYS A 64 4.02 -3.93 9.20
C LYS A 64 4.26 -5.34 8.69
N LEU A 65 5.30 -5.52 7.89
CA LEU A 65 5.69 -6.85 7.40
C LEU A 65 6.21 -7.75 8.52
N LEU A 66 6.06 -9.06 8.33
CA LEU A 66 6.57 -10.08 9.24
C LEU A 66 8.09 -10.17 9.26
N TYR A 67 8.72 -9.95 8.11
CA TYR A 67 10.17 -9.93 7.95
C TYR A 67 10.60 -8.67 7.19
N SER A 68 11.84 -8.20 7.44
CA SER A 68 12.38 -7.08 6.66
C SER A 68 12.66 -7.52 5.23
N VAL A 69 12.48 -6.58 4.30
CA VAL A 69 12.79 -6.80 2.88
C VAL A 69 14.06 -6.05 2.54
N ASN A 70 14.96 -6.72 1.80
CA ASN A 70 16.13 -6.08 1.24
C ASN A 70 15.75 -5.32 -0.03
N PHE A 71 16.26 -4.10 -0.17
CA PHE A 71 16.05 -3.33 -1.39
C PHE A 71 16.86 -3.93 -2.54
N THR A 72 16.26 -3.93 -3.71
CA THR A 72 16.84 -4.46 -4.95
C THR A 72 16.55 -3.48 -6.08
N SER A 73 17.04 -3.76 -7.29
CA SER A 73 16.67 -3.01 -8.49
C SER A 73 15.16 -3.00 -8.77
N ASN A 74 14.39 -3.93 -8.19
CA ASN A 74 12.95 -4.04 -8.39
C ASN A 74 12.15 -3.65 -7.15
N ILE A 75 12.78 -3.59 -5.97
CA ILE A 75 12.12 -3.25 -4.70
C ILE A 75 12.80 -2.02 -4.12
N GLN A 76 12.15 -0.87 -4.23
CA GLN A 76 12.65 0.41 -3.74
C GLN A 76 11.59 1.12 -2.90
N PRO A 77 12.00 1.89 -1.88
CA PRO A 77 11.08 2.73 -1.13
C PRO A 77 10.60 3.92 -1.96
N ILE A 78 9.40 4.40 -1.68
CA ILE A 78 8.91 5.68 -2.20
C ILE A 78 9.07 6.77 -1.14
N CYS A 79 9.31 8.01 -1.60
CA CYS A 79 9.33 9.16 -0.71
C CYS A 79 7.91 9.57 -0.31
N ILE A 80 7.74 9.94 0.95
CA ILE A 80 6.48 10.54 1.42
C ILE A 80 6.51 12.03 1.03
N PRO A 81 5.49 12.53 0.33
CA PRO A 81 5.42 13.94 -0.04
C PRO A 81 5.34 14.82 1.21
N ARG A 82 5.85 16.06 1.10
CA ARG A 82 5.67 17.08 2.14
C ARG A 82 4.23 17.57 2.13
N GLU A 83 3.77 18.15 3.23
CA GLU A 83 2.40 18.65 3.38
C GLU A 83 1.97 19.65 2.28
N THR A 84 2.94 20.41 1.75
CA THR A 84 2.72 21.41 0.71
C THR A 84 2.90 20.87 -0.71
N PHE A 85 3.13 19.57 -0.89
CA PHE A 85 3.31 18.98 -2.20
C PHE A 85 2.01 19.04 -3.01
N GLN A 86 2.10 19.60 -4.21
CA GLN A 86 1.00 19.63 -5.18
C GLN A 86 1.38 18.86 -6.43
N VAL A 87 0.43 18.06 -6.93
CA VAL A 87 0.58 17.35 -8.19
C VAL A 87 0.05 18.25 -9.30
N GLU A 88 0.88 18.50 -10.33
CA GLU A 88 0.50 19.31 -11.47
C GLU A 88 -0.61 18.63 -12.29
N ALA A 89 -1.55 19.43 -12.81
CA ALA A 89 -2.60 18.93 -13.69
C ALA A 89 -2.00 18.28 -14.94
N GLY A 90 -2.50 17.11 -15.32
CA GLY A 90 -1.98 16.32 -16.45
C GLY A 90 -0.76 15.43 -16.11
N THR A 91 -0.34 15.38 -14.84
CA THR A 91 0.65 14.39 -14.39
C THR A 91 0.14 12.98 -14.68
N LYS A 92 0.94 12.22 -15.45
CA LYS A 92 0.61 10.82 -15.77
C LYS A 92 0.73 9.96 -14.52
N PHE A 93 -0.27 9.15 -14.27
CA PHE A 93 -0.28 8.11 -13.25
C PHE A 93 -0.49 6.76 -13.91
N TRP A 94 -0.51 5.68 -13.14
CA TRP A 94 -0.86 4.36 -13.62
C TRP A 94 -2.32 4.05 -13.28
N GLY A 95 -3.17 3.89 -14.29
CA GLY A 95 -4.60 3.59 -14.09
C GLY A 95 -5.43 3.82 -15.36
N PRO A 96 -6.75 3.56 -15.31
CA PRO A 96 -7.62 3.63 -16.49
C PRO A 96 -7.69 5.01 -17.18
N HIS A 97 -7.22 6.07 -16.51
CA HIS A 97 -7.16 7.43 -17.03
C HIS A 97 -5.72 7.99 -17.10
N GLY A 98 -4.70 7.13 -16.95
CA GLY A 98 -3.29 7.48 -17.02
C GLY A 98 -2.45 6.27 -17.43
N LEU A 99 -1.88 6.34 -18.65
CA LEU A 99 -1.14 5.31 -19.41
C LEU A 99 -1.82 3.94 -19.51
#